data_AF-G2LHG8-F1
#
_entry.id   AF-G2LHG8-F1
#
_cell.length_a   1.000
_cell.length_b   1.000
_cell.length_c   1.000
_cell.angle_alpha   90.00
_cell.angle_beta   90.00
_cell.angle_gamma   90.00
#
_symmetry.space_group_name_H-M   'P 1'
#
loop_
_entity.id
_entity.type
_entity.pdbx_description
1 polymer ?
#
loop_
_entity_poly.entity_id
_entity_poly.type
_entity_poly.pdbx_seq_one_letter_code
_entity_poly.pdbx_strand_id
1 'polypeptide(L)'
;MLYELQSSLIGENPYPMKSGWDYVLTSLDRGKMFTEELSEPEKISVLLSIVGTRLSNDSLTRFLDALGLYAYQGYQLRTQIILLSKIHLLPYKIFHQLQKQEVSTFALRRIARITDLKLVICLSKALYLGDSEEMLTWLEEKSDSAKKLLSPILRGHHILKMGMTPGPKVGKLLRQLHEHQIDEKVKNFVEAQQLAKSLLCKRVSSDS
;
A
#
# COMPACT_ATOMS: atom_id res chain seq x y z
N MET A 1 10.26 4.61 -2.46
CA MET A 1 9.19 4.25 -1.49
C MET A 1 8.75 2.79 -1.57
N LEU A 2 8.05 2.33 -2.62
CA LEU A 2 7.67 0.91 -2.76
C LEU A 2 8.88 -0.01 -3.02
N TYR A 3 9.80 0.44 -3.87
CA TYR A 3 11.03 -0.30 -4.17
C TYR A 3 11.91 -0.44 -2.92
N GLU A 4 12.11 0.67 -2.19
CA GLU A 4 12.83 0.66 -0.90
C GLU A 4 12.18 -0.27 0.13
N LEU A 5 10.84 -0.29 0.21
CA LEU A 5 10.10 -1.20 1.09
C LEU A 5 10.26 -2.66 0.63
N GLN A 6 10.12 -2.96 -0.67
CA GLN A 6 10.32 -4.31 -1.20
C GLN A 6 11.75 -4.82 -0.99
N SER A 7 12.76 -3.97 -1.19
CA SER A 7 14.17 -4.30 -1.00
C SER A 7 14.54 -4.51 0.48
N SER A 8 13.84 -3.86 1.42
CA SER A 8 14.05 -4.07 2.85
C SER A 8 13.32 -5.30 3.43
N LEU A 9 12.35 -5.85 2.69
CA LEU A 9 11.52 -6.97 3.13
C LEU A 9 12.07 -8.30 2.56
N ILE A 10 12.93 -8.98 3.33
CA ILE A 10 13.52 -10.29 2.99
C ILE A 10 12.61 -11.43 3.48
N GLY A 11 12.35 -12.43 2.63
CA GLY A 11 11.58 -13.63 2.99
C GLY A 11 11.29 -14.54 1.80
N GLU A 12 11.19 -15.84 2.04
CA GLU A 12 10.83 -16.86 1.05
C GLU A 12 9.35 -16.72 0.63
N ASN A 13 9.02 -17.15 -0.59
CA ASN A 13 7.65 -17.19 -1.07
C ASN A 13 6.90 -18.32 -0.33
N PRO A 14 5.86 -18.01 0.48
CA PRO A 14 5.17 -19.02 1.29
C PRO A 14 4.28 -19.97 0.47
N TYR A 15 4.10 -19.73 -0.83
CA TYR A 15 3.20 -20.52 -1.67
C TYR A 15 3.93 -21.72 -2.33
N PRO A 16 3.47 -22.97 -2.13
CA PRO A 16 4.16 -24.20 -2.51
C PRO A 16 4.30 -24.39 -4.04
N MET A 17 5.36 -25.09 -4.45
CA MET A 17 5.72 -25.37 -5.86
C MET A 17 4.97 -26.56 -6.52
N LYS A 18 3.84 -27.06 -5.99
CA LYS A 18 2.98 -27.94 -6.81
C LYS A 18 2.40 -27.12 -7.96
N SER A 19 2.12 -27.76 -9.11
CA SER A 19 2.06 -27.14 -10.43
C SER A 19 1.54 -25.69 -10.36
N GLY A 20 2.37 -24.73 -10.78
CA GLY A 20 2.12 -23.31 -10.49
C GLY A 20 0.77 -22.80 -11.01
N TRP A 21 0.16 -23.53 -11.95
CA TRP A 21 -1.18 -23.27 -12.47
C TRP A 21 -2.29 -23.85 -11.60
N ASP A 22 -2.12 -25.02 -10.97
CA ASP A 22 -3.12 -25.53 -10.01
C ASP A 22 -3.29 -24.56 -8.84
N TYR A 23 -2.19 -23.97 -8.39
CA TYR A 23 -2.23 -22.92 -7.37
C TYR A 23 -3.01 -21.69 -7.85
N VAL A 24 -2.73 -21.18 -9.06
CA VAL A 24 -3.44 -20.04 -9.63
C VAL A 24 -4.94 -20.33 -9.77
N LEU A 25 -5.31 -21.49 -10.28
CA LEU A 25 -6.71 -21.88 -10.45
C LEU A 25 -7.43 -21.98 -9.10
N THR A 26 -6.82 -22.65 -8.12
CA THR A 26 -7.36 -22.74 -6.76
C THR A 26 -7.49 -21.35 -6.11
N SER A 27 -6.55 -20.45 -6.38
CA SER A 27 -6.62 -19.08 -5.91
C SER A 27 -7.69 -18.25 -6.62
N LEU A 28 -7.92 -18.46 -7.91
CA LEU A 28 -9.01 -17.82 -8.64
C LEU A 28 -10.38 -18.24 -8.11
N ASP A 29 -10.57 -19.54 -7.84
CA ASP A 29 -11.81 -20.07 -7.26
C ASP A 29 -12.13 -19.42 -5.90
N ARG A 30 -11.11 -19.28 -5.05
CA ARG A 30 -11.25 -18.57 -3.77
C ARG A 30 -11.43 -17.07 -3.93
N GLY A 31 -10.69 -16.47 -4.86
CA GLY A 31 -10.81 -15.06 -5.19
C GLY A 31 -12.23 -14.69 -5.60
N LYS A 32 -12.92 -15.56 -6.33
CA LYS A 32 -14.33 -15.38 -6.68
C LYS A 32 -15.20 -15.19 -5.42
N MET A 33 -15.01 -16.01 -4.38
CA MET A 33 -15.77 -15.92 -3.12
C MET A 33 -15.52 -14.60 -2.38
N PHE A 34 -14.28 -14.10 -2.39
CA PHE A 34 -13.91 -12.91 -1.60
C PHE A 34 -14.10 -11.58 -2.33
N THR A 35 -14.52 -11.62 -3.59
CA THR A 35 -14.66 -10.42 -4.42
C THR A 35 -16.11 -10.08 -4.73
N GLU A 36 -17.10 -10.82 -4.21
CA GLU A 36 -18.53 -10.62 -4.50
C GLU A 36 -19.01 -9.18 -4.23
N GLU A 37 -18.56 -8.61 -3.12
CA GLU A 37 -18.86 -7.24 -2.65
C GLU A 37 -18.03 -6.13 -3.32
N LEU A 38 -17.21 -6.46 -4.31
CA LEU A 38 -16.43 -5.49 -5.08
C LEU A 38 -17.21 -5.03 -6.32
N SER A 39 -16.91 -3.83 -6.80
CA SER A 39 -17.35 -3.41 -8.14
C SER A 39 -16.69 -4.26 -9.22
N GLU A 40 -17.29 -4.35 -10.41
CA GLU A 40 -16.71 -5.11 -11.52
C GLU A 40 -15.24 -4.80 -11.84
N PRO A 41 -14.78 -3.54 -12.00
CA PRO A 41 -13.37 -3.27 -12.25
C PRO A 41 -12.44 -3.71 -11.10
N GLU A 42 -12.92 -3.66 -9.86
CA GLU A 42 -12.18 -4.12 -8.69
C GLU A 42 -12.07 -5.65 -8.63
N LYS A 43 -13.16 -6.36 -8.96
CA LYS A 43 -13.18 -7.83 -9.11
C LYS A 43 -12.14 -8.26 -10.15
N ILE A 44 -12.21 -7.68 -11.35
CA ILE A 44 -11.27 -7.96 -12.43
C ILE A 44 -9.84 -7.67 -11.99
N SER A 45 -9.63 -6.55 -11.28
CA SER A 45 -8.31 -6.19 -10.73
C SER A 45 -7.75 -7.29 -9.83
N VAL A 46 -8.52 -7.74 -8.85
CA VAL A 46 -8.07 -8.78 -7.90
C VAL A 46 -7.82 -10.10 -8.62
N LEU A 47 -8.77 -10.57 -9.44
CA LEU A 47 -8.67 -11.86 -10.12
C LEU A 47 -7.50 -11.92 -11.10
N LEU A 48 -7.30 -10.90 -11.93
CA LEU A 48 -6.14 -10.87 -12.84
C LEU A 48 -4.82 -10.66 -12.09
N SER A 49 -4.85 -10.02 -10.91
CA SER A 49 -3.65 -9.91 -10.09
C SER A 49 -3.17 -11.25 -9.56
N ILE A 50 -4.07 -12.21 -9.32
CA ILE A 50 -3.73 -13.60 -8.94
C ILE A 50 -2.86 -14.24 -10.02
N VAL A 51 -3.27 -14.14 -11.28
CA VAL A 51 -2.45 -14.61 -12.42
C VAL A 51 -1.13 -13.85 -12.47
N GLY A 52 -1.19 -12.53 -12.32
CA GLY A 52 -0.01 -11.66 -12.34
C GLY A 52 1.02 -11.96 -11.24
N THR A 53 0.66 -12.61 -10.13
CA THR A 53 1.63 -13.07 -9.11
C THR A 53 2.65 -14.08 -9.65
N ARG A 54 2.33 -14.76 -10.76
CA ARG A 54 3.20 -15.75 -11.41
C ARG A 54 3.96 -15.21 -12.61
N LEU A 55 3.65 -13.98 -13.02
CA LEU A 55 4.23 -13.37 -14.21
C LEU A 55 5.31 -12.36 -13.80
N SER A 56 6.34 -12.25 -14.63
CA SER A 56 7.23 -11.08 -14.59
C SER A 56 6.46 -9.82 -14.97
N ASN A 57 6.97 -8.63 -14.63
CA ASN A 57 6.34 -7.37 -15.02
C ASN A 57 6.14 -7.26 -16.55
N ASP A 58 7.12 -7.72 -17.33
CA ASP A 58 7.06 -7.66 -18.79
C ASP A 58 6.03 -8.66 -19.34
N SER A 59 6.02 -9.88 -18.80
CA SER A 59 5.03 -10.91 -19.15
C SER A 59 3.61 -10.47 -18.79
N LEU A 60 3.41 -9.87 -17.62
CA LEU A 60 2.12 -9.32 -17.20
C LEU A 60 1.67 -8.19 -18.12
N THR A 61 2.58 -7.27 -18.46
CA THR A 61 2.31 -6.16 -19.38
C THR A 61 1.83 -6.69 -20.75
N ARG A 62 2.56 -7.64 -21.34
CA ARG A 62 2.17 -8.27 -22.62
C ARG A 62 0.86 -9.05 -22.52
N PHE A 63 0.62 -9.73 -21.41
CA PHE A 63 -0.63 -10.45 -21.16
C PHE A 63 -1.82 -9.48 -21.13
N LEU A 64 -1.69 -8.36 -20.42
CA LEU A 64 -2.72 -7.33 -20.37
C LEU A 64 -2.92 -6.64 -21.73
N ASP A 65 -1.85 -6.47 -22.53
CA ASP A 65 -1.94 -5.97 -23.90
C ASP A 65 -2.72 -6.92 -24.81
N ALA A 66 -2.45 -8.22 -24.73
CA ALA A 66 -3.16 -9.23 -25.51
C ALA A 66 -4.65 -9.29 -25.18
N LEU A 67 -5.03 -8.99 -23.93
CA LEU A 67 -6.43 -8.88 -23.51
C LEU A 67 -7.07 -7.51 -23.82
N GLY A 68 -6.31 -6.54 -24.33
CA GLY A 68 -6.80 -5.19 -24.58
C GLY A 68 -7.17 -4.42 -23.30
N LEU A 69 -6.55 -4.77 -22.16
CA LEU A 69 -6.91 -4.20 -20.86
C LEU A 69 -6.06 -2.96 -20.54
N TYR A 70 -6.74 -1.81 -20.51
CA TYR A 70 -6.16 -0.51 -20.17
C TYR A 70 -6.91 0.12 -18.99
N ALA A 71 -8.13 0.60 -19.25
CA ALA A 71 -9.03 1.18 -18.26
C ALA A 71 -10.44 0.62 -18.45
N TYR A 72 -11.27 0.68 -17.40
CA TYR A 72 -12.64 0.20 -17.43
C TYR A 72 -13.55 1.24 -16.79
N GLN A 73 -14.41 1.89 -17.58
CA GLN A 73 -15.36 2.92 -17.09
C GLN A 73 -14.69 4.01 -16.21
N GLY A 74 -13.51 4.49 -16.62
CA GLY A 74 -12.73 5.48 -15.87
C GLY A 74 -11.85 4.91 -14.76
N TYR A 75 -12.01 3.64 -14.40
CA TYR A 75 -11.12 2.93 -13.48
C TYR A 75 -9.80 2.57 -14.15
N GLN A 76 -8.67 2.87 -13.48
CA GLN A 76 -7.31 2.62 -13.97
C GLN A 76 -6.92 1.13 -13.81
N LEU A 77 -7.64 0.27 -14.52
CA LEU A 77 -7.63 -1.19 -14.36
C LEU A 77 -6.24 -1.79 -14.50
N ARG A 78 -5.52 -1.45 -15.56
CA ARG A 78 -4.17 -1.96 -15.82
C ARG A 78 -3.19 -1.59 -14.71
N THR A 79 -3.22 -0.32 -14.29
CA THR A 79 -2.36 0.19 -13.22
C THR A 79 -2.63 -0.55 -11.92
N GLN A 80 -3.91 -0.80 -11.61
CA GLN A 80 -4.31 -1.53 -10.41
C GLN A 80 -3.81 -2.99 -10.43
N ILE A 81 -3.98 -3.70 -11.55
CA ILE A 81 -3.53 -5.10 -11.68
C ILE A 81 -2.02 -5.19 -11.47
N ILE A 82 -1.25 -4.37 -12.20
CA ILE A 82 0.22 -4.35 -12.09
C ILE A 82 0.64 -4.03 -10.65
N LEU A 83 -0.02 -3.08 -10.01
CA LEU A 83 0.29 -2.70 -8.64
C LEU A 83 0.05 -3.86 -7.67
N LEU A 84 -1.16 -4.43 -7.67
CA LEU A 84 -1.55 -5.53 -6.80
C LEU A 84 -0.65 -6.76 -7.00
N SER A 85 -0.36 -7.14 -8.24
CA SER A 85 0.59 -8.21 -8.54
C SER A 85 1.99 -7.92 -8.02
N LYS A 86 2.45 -6.67 -7.98
CA LYS A 86 3.76 -6.35 -7.40
C LYS A 86 3.76 -6.45 -5.88
N ILE A 87 2.70 -6.02 -5.22
CA ILE A 87 2.67 -5.89 -3.76
C ILE A 87 2.12 -7.12 -3.03
N HIS A 88 1.70 -8.17 -3.73
CA HIS A 88 0.97 -9.31 -3.15
C HIS A 88 1.67 -9.99 -1.95
N LEU A 89 3.00 -10.01 -1.90
CA LEU A 89 3.76 -10.58 -0.78
C LEU A 89 3.98 -9.60 0.39
N LEU A 90 3.70 -8.31 0.21
CA LEU A 90 3.98 -7.31 1.24
C LEU A 90 3.22 -7.56 2.54
N PRO A 91 1.91 -7.87 2.56
CA PRO A 91 1.19 -8.14 3.81
C PRO A 91 1.85 -9.26 4.63
N TYR A 92 2.20 -10.38 3.97
CA TYR A 92 2.89 -11.51 4.59
C TYR A 92 4.25 -11.09 5.17
N LYS A 93 5.09 -10.42 4.37
CA LYS A 93 6.42 -10.00 4.82
C LYS A 93 6.36 -9.00 5.97
N ILE A 94 5.44 -8.03 5.91
CA ILE A 94 5.24 -7.05 6.97
C ILE A 94 4.82 -7.74 8.27
N PHE A 95 3.87 -8.67 8.20
CA PHE A 95 3.42 -9.42 9.37
C PHE A 95 4.57 -10.18 10.04
N HIS A 96 5.35 -10.95 9.28
CA HIS A 96 6.47 -11.72 9.85
C HIS A 96 7.59 -10.85 10.42
N GLN A 97 7.89 -9.72 9.79
CA GLN A 97 8.88 -8.79 10.32
C GLN A 97 8.36 -8.01 11.55
N LEU A 98 7.06 -7.74 11.63
CA LEU A 98 6.43 -7.15 12.82
C LEU A 98 6.58 -8.09 14.03
N GLN A 99 6.39 -9.40 13.83
CA GLN A 99 6.61 -10.42 14.88
C GLN A 99 8.06 -10.43 15.38
N LYS A 100 9.01 -10.11 14.51
CA LYS A 100 10.43 -9.95 14.85
C LYS A 100 10.79 -8.55 15.39
N GLN A 101 9.83 -7.64 15.49
CA GLN A 101 10.02 -6.23 15.85
C GLN A 101 10.95 -5.47 14.90
N GLU A 102 11.08 -5.94 13.65
CA GLU A 102 11.95 -5.35 12.61
C GLU A 102 11.26 -4.20 11.86
N VAL A 103 9.91 -4.19 11.84
CA VAL A 103 9.11 -3.14 11.18
C VAL A 103 7.91 -2.72 12.03
N SER A 104 7.45 -1.48 11.86
CA SER A 104 6.20 -0.98 12.45
C SER A 104 5.05 -1.00 11.41
N THR A 105 3.81 -0.83 11.88
CA THR A 105 2.58 -0.77 11.06
C THR A 105 2.57 0.34 9.99
N PHE A 106 3.56 1.25 9.96
CA PHE A 106 3.68 2.26 8.90
C PHE A 106 3.83 1.66 7.49
N ALA A 107 4.40 0.46 7.37
CA ALA A 107 4.54 -0.23 6.09
C ALA A 107 3.16 -0.50 5.47
N LEU A 108 2.17 -0.91 6.28
CA LEU A 108 0.79 -1.09 5.83
C LEU A 108 0.15 0.25 5.44
N ARG A 109 0.43 1.34 6.16
CA ARG A 109 -0.02 2.69 5.78
C ARG A 109 0.54 3.14 4.43
N ARG A 110 1.78 2.79 4.11
CA ARG A 110 2.36 3.08 2.79
C ARG A 110 1.64 2.32 1.68
N ILE A 111 1.17 1.10 1.92
CA ILE A 111 0.31 0.36 0.98
C ILE A 111 -1.06 1.05 0.84
N ALA A 112 -1.65 1.51 1.95
CA ALA A 112 -2.94 2.20 1.94
C ALA A 112 -2.94 3.52 1.13
N ARG A 113 -1.77 4.10 0.84
CA ARG A 113 -1.65 5.32 0.02
C ARG A 113 -1.75 5.08 -1.47
N ILE A 114 -1.43 3.87 -1.92
CA ILE A 114 -1.28 3.55 -3.34
C ILE A 114 -2.42 2.66 -3.83
N THR A 115 -3.10 1.94 -2.94
CA THR A 115 -4.25 1.10 -3.26
C THR A 115 -5.20 1.02 -2.06
N ASP A 116 -6.47 0.74 -2.34
CA ASP A 116 -7.42 0.36 -1.30
C ASP A 116 -6.98 -0.97 -0.67
N LEU A 117 -6.89 -1.00 0.65
CA LEU A 117 -6.58 -2.20 1.43
C LEU A 117 -7.66 -3.28 1.30
N LYS A 118 -8.91 -2.94 0.93
CA LYS A 118 -9.96 -3.93 0.64
C LYS A 118 -9.51 -4.88 -0.47
N LEU A 119 -8.92 -4.34 -1.55
CA LEU A 119 -8.40 -5.15 -2.66
C LEU A 119 -7.21 -6.01 -2.25
N VAL A 120 -6.36 -5.47 -1.38
CA VAL A 120 -5.21 -6.20 -0.81
C VAL A 120 -5.68 -7.36 0.05
N ILE A 121 -6.68 -7.16 0.91
CA ILE A 121 -7.28 -8.21 1.74
C ILE A 121 -7.88 -9.30 0.86
N CYS A 122 -8.70 -8.94 -0.14
CA CYS A 122 -9.29 -9.92 -1.07
C CYS A 122 -8.21 -10.75 -1.79
N LEU A 123 -7.14 -10.08 -2.26
CA LEU A 123 -6.02 -10.77 -2.90
C LEU A 123 -5.27 -11.69 -1.93
N SER A 124 -4.98 -11.23 -0.71
CA SER A 124 -4.32 -12.05 0.32
C SER A 124 -5.15 -13.28 0.70
N LYS A 125 -6.48 -13.14 0.82
CA LYS A 125 -7.40 -14.27 1.05
C LYS A 125 -7.42 -15.25 -0.12
N ALA A 126 -7.36 -14.74 -1.36
CA ALA A 126 -7.33 -15.59 -2.55
C ALA A 126 -6.02 -16.37 -2.68
N LEU A 127 -4.89 -15.75 -2.33
CA LEU A 127 -3.56 -16.34 -2.43
C LEU A 127 -3.22 -17.28 -1.25
N TYR A 128 -3.90 -17.13 -0.11
CA TYR A 128 -3.78 -17.93 1.11
C TYR A 128 -3.45 -19.42 0.87
N LEU A 129 -2.65 -20.06 1.71
CA LEU A 129 -2.57 -21.53 1.82
C LEU A 129 -2.01 -21.85 3.22
N GLY A 130 -2.78 -22.53 4.08
CA GLY A 130 -2.29 -22.97 5.41
C GLY A 130 -2.12 -21.83 6.42
N ASP A 131 -1.07 -21.87 7.27
CA ASP A 131 -0.85 -21.11 8.53
C ASP A 131 -0.81 -19.56 8.49
N SER A 132 -1.49 -18.93 7.53
CA SER A 132 -1.56 -17.47 7.38
C SER A 132 -2.86 -16.86 7.91
N GLU A 133 -3.64 -17.60 8.70
CA GLU A 133 -4.90 -17.11 9.30
C GLU A 133 -4.64 -15.94 10.24
N GLU A 134 -3.63 -16.05 11.11
CA GLU A 134 -3.21 -14.96 12.00
C GLU A 134 -2.82 -13.69 11.22
N MET A 135 -2.15 -13.87 10.07
CA MET A 135 -1.75 -12.76 9.20
C MET A 135 -2.97 -12.09 8.57
N LEU A 136 -3.96 -12.86 8.10
CA LEU A 136 -5.19 -12.33 7.52
C LEU A 136 -6.00 -11.58 8.58
N THR A 137 -6.20 -12.16 9.76
CA THR A 137 -6.87 -11.49 10.89
C THR A 137 -6.18 -10.19 11.26
N TRP A 138 -4.85 -10.20 11.39
CA TRP A 138 -4.06 -8.99 11.62
C TRP A 138 -4.26 -7.94 10.51
N LEU A 139 -4.24 -8.34 9.24
CA LEU A 139 -4.38 -7.43 8.12
C LEU A 139 -5.75 -6.74 8.13
N GLU A 140 -6.81 -7.50 8.39
CA GLU A 140 -8.18 -6.99 8.50
C GLU A 140 -8.30 -5.98 9.65
N GLU A 141 -7.87 -6.36 10.86
CA GLU A 141 -7.90 -5.50 12.04
C GLU A 141 -7.12 -4.20 11.86
N LYS A 142 -5.95 -4.26 11.21
CA LYS A 142 -5.10 -3.08 11.02
C LYS A 142 -5.51 -2.22 9.82
N SER A 143 -6.34 -2.72 8.91
CA SER A 143 -6.69 -2.00 7.69
C SER A 143 -7.40 -0.66 7.97
N ASP A 144 -8.35 -0.63 8.89
CA ASP A 144 -9.10 0.58 9.25
C ASP A 144 -8.21 1.62 9.94
N SER A 145 -7.36 1.18 10.85
CA SER A 145 -6.39 2.05 11.53
C SER A 145 -5.37 2.62 10.55
N ALA A 146 -4.92 1.81 9.58
CA ALA A 146 -4.01 2.26 8.54
C ALA A 146 -4.65 3.32 7.63
N LYS A 147 -5.93 3.17 7.28
CA LYS A 147 -6.69 4.17 6.50
C LYS A 147 -6.90 5.47 7.29
N LYS A 148 -7.29 5.38 8.56
CA LYS A 148 -7.61 6.55 9.40
C LYS A 148 -6.42 7.52 9.53
N LEU A 149 -5.20 6.99 9.61
CA LEU A 149 -3.98 7.81 9.77
C LEU A 149 -3.52 8.54 8.49
N LEU A 150 -4.21 8.37 7.35
CA LEU A 150 -3.92 9.09 6.09
C LEU A 150 -4.43 10.54 6.09
N SER A 151 -5.26 10.92 7.06
CA SER A 151 -5.73 12.30 7.19
C SER A 151 -4.64 13.18 7.81
N PRO A 152 -4.16 14.25 7.13
CA PRO A 152 -3.09 15.09 7.67
C PRO A 152 -3.46 15.72 9.02
N ILE A 153 -2.57 15.58 10.02
CA ILE A 153 -2.69 16.23 11.33
C ILE A 153 -2.65 17.76 11.17
N LEU A 154 -1.74 18.26 10.33
CA LEU A 154 -1.65 19.68 9.98
C LEU A 154 -2.23 19.94 8.58
N ARG A 155 -2.92 21.08 8.46
CA ARG A 155 -3.58 21.56 7.24
C ARG A 155 -3.03 22.93 6.89
N GLY A 156 -3.30 23.41 5.68
CA GLY A 156 -2.79 24.70 5.19
C GLY A 156 -2.98 25.86 6.17
N HIS A 157 -4.18 26.04 6.71
CA HIS A 157 -4.47 27.11 7.65
C HIS A 157 -3.63 27.05 8.95
N HIS A 158 -3.24 25.85 9.41
CA HIS A 158 -2.35 25.73 10.56
C HIS A 158 -0.95 26.29 10.25
N ILE A 159 -0.46 26.03 9.03
CA ILE A 159 0.86 26.51 8.57
C ILE A 159 0.84 28.02 8.33
N LEU A 160 -0.25 28.56 7.78
CA LEU A 160 -0.39 30.01 7.58
C LEU A 160 -0.41 30.77 8.92
N LYS A 161 -1.06 30.22 9.95
CA LYS A 161 -1.03 30.77 11.32
C LYS A 161 0.37 30.78 11.96
N MET A 162 1.31 30.00 11.43
CA MET A 162 2.73 30.01 11.87
C MET A 162 3.57 31.07 11.15
N GLY A 163 2.95 31.95 10.34
CA GLY A 163 3.63 33.05 9.66
C GLY A 163 4.11 32.73 8.25
N MET A 164 3.77 31.57 7.68
CA MET A 164 4.05 31.30 6.27
C MET A 164 3.06 32.02 5.36
N THR A 165 3.56 32.53 4.23
CA THR A 165 2.71 33.03 3.15
C THR A 165 2.18 31.88 2.28
N PRO A 166 0.95 32.00 1.73
CA PRO A 166 0.42 31.02 0.79
C PRO A 166 1.33 30.83 -0.41
N GLY A 167 1.58 29.58 -0.80
CA GLY A 167 2.37 29.26 -1.99
C GLY A 167 2.92 27.83 -2.01
N PRO A 168 3.72 27.45 -3.04
CA PRO A 168 4.22 26.10 -3.22
C PRO A 168 5.04 25.56 -2.04
N LYS A 169 5.70 26.44 -1.27
CA LYS A 169 6.48 26.08 -0.09
C LYS A 169 5.60 25.46 1.02
N VAL A 170 4.36 25.91 1.17
CA VAL A 170 3.39 25.35 2.14
C VAL A 170 3.04 23.91 1.77
N GLY A 171 2.72 23.66 0.50
CA GLY A 171 2.43 22.31 0.01
C GLY A 171 3.60 21.35 0.20
N LYS A 172 4.83 21.80 -0.09
CA LYS A 172 6.05 21.00 0.16
C LYS A 172 6.23 20.65 1.65
N LEU A 173 6.00 21.60 2.56
CA LEU A 173 6.09 21.35 4.00
C LEU A 173 5.00 20.37 4.48
N LEU A 174 3.75 20.59 4.07
CA LEU A 174 2.64 19.69 4.42
C LEU A 174 2.89 18.27 3.93
N ARG A 175 3.46 18.10 2.73
CA ARG A 175 3.85 16.78 2.21
C ARG A 175 4.90 16.13 3.10
N GLN A 176 5.97 16.85 3.47
CA GLN A 176 6.99 16.33 4.37
C GLN A 176 6.42 15.92 5.73
N LEU A 177 5.62 16.77 6.35
CA LEU A 177 4.95 16.47 7.62
C LEU A 177 4.07 15.22 7.52
N HIS A 178 3.34 15.07 6.41
CA HIS A 178 2.51 13.91 6.17
C HIS A 178 3.36 12.62 6.03
N GLU A 179 4.52 12.66 5.35
CA GLU A 179 5.42 11.50 5.30
C GLU A 179 5.89 11.09 6.71
N HIS A 180 6.25 12.06 7.57
CA HIS A 180 6.61 11.80 8.96
C HIS A 180 5.45 11.20 9.79
N GLN A 181 4.22 11.64 9.52
CA GLN A 181 3.02 11.08 10.16
C GLN A 181 2.78 9.63 9.70
N ILE A 182 2.90 9.35 8.40
CA ILE A 182 2.75 7.99 7.85
C ILE A 182 3.76 7.05 8.52
N ASP A 183 5.02 7.50 8.64
CA ASP A 183 6.12 6.79 9.29
C ASP A 183 6.01 6.76 10.83
N GLU A 184 4.89 7.21 11.41
CA GLU A 184 4.63 7.17 12.87
C GLU A 184 5.60 8.01 13.72
N LYS A 185 6.42 8.87 13.08
CA LYS A 185 7.36 9.79 13.74
C LYS A 185 6.67 10.99 14.37
N VAL A 186 5.43 11.25 13.97
CA VAL A 186 4.55 12.30 14.49
C VAL A 186 3.16 11.72 14.65
N LYS A 187 2.61 11.79 15.85
CA LYS A 187 1.35 11.14 16.22
C LYS A 187 0.27 12.12 16.61
N ASN A 188 0.63 13.34 17.01
CA ASN A 188 -0.31 14.35 17.49
C ASN A 188 0.01 15.75 16.96
N PHE A 189 -0.92 16.67 17.22
CA PHE A 189 -0.86 18.04 16.75
C PHE A 189 0.38 18.79 17.27
N VAL A 190 0.73 18.61 18.55
CA VAL A 190 1.86 19.31 19.18
C VAL A 190 3.19 18.89 18.55
N GLU A 191 3.42 17.58 18.41
CA GLU A 191 4.60 17.03 17.72
C GLU A 191 4.67 17.53 16.28
N ALA A 192 3.53 17.57 15.58
CA ALA A 192 3.49 18.05 14.20
C ALA A 192 3.86 19.54 14.10
N GLN A 193 3.41 20.37 15.03
CA GLN A 193 3.77 21.79 15.08
C GLN A 193 5.27 21.98 15.37
N GLN A 194 5.83 21.21 16.31
CA GLN A 194 7.25 21.26 16.63
C GLN A 194 8.11 20.84 15.43
N LEU A 195 7.72 19.77 14.74
CA LEU A 195 8.39 19.34 13.51
C LEU A 195 8.27 20.39 12.40
N ALA A 196 7.11 21.02 12.23
CA ALA A 196 6.92 22.08 11.26
C ALA A 196 7.89 23.26 11.51
N LYS A 197 8.00 23.70 12.76
CA LYS A 197 8.94 24.76 13.17
C LYS A 197 10.39 24.37 12.91
N SER A 198 10.80 23.14 13.27
CA SER A 198 12.19 22.69 13.06
C SER A 198 12.56 22.59 11.58
N LEU A 199 11.64 22.12 10.73
CA LEU A 199 11.83 22.09 9.27
C LEU A 199 11.91 23.49 8.65
N LEU A 200 11.19 24.47 9.21
CA LEU A 200 11.28 25.86 8.79
C LEU A 200 12.63 26.49 9.16
N CYS A 201 13.10 26.29 10.40
CA CYS A 201 14.40 26.81 10.83
C CYS A 201 15.55 26.25 9.99
N LYS A 202 15.55 24.93 9.70
CA LYS A 202 16.60 24.29 8.88
C LYS A 202 16.69 24.83 7.45
N ARG A 203 15.58 25.27 6.86
CA ARG A 203 15.58 25.84 5.51
C ARG A 203 16.12 27.27 5.45
N VAL A 204 15.93 28.04 6.52
CA VAL A 204 16.51 29.39 6.61
C VAL A 204 18.05 29.28 6.60
N SER A 205 18.62 28.28 7.27
CA SER A 205 20.07 28.04 7.34
C SER A 205 20.69 27.50 6.05
N SER A 206 19.91 26.95 5.12
CA SER A 206 20.42 26.39 3.84
C SER A 206 20.30 27.35 2.65
N ASP A 207 19.50 28.41 2.80
CA ASP A 207 19.29 29.47 1.79
C ASP A 207 20.11 30.75 2.16
N SER A 208 20.96 30.68 3.19
CA SER A 208 21.91 31.73 3.64
C SER A 208 23.33 31.36 3.27
#